data_AF-A0A151STR9-F1
#
_entry.id   AF-A0A151STR9-F1
#
_cell.length_a   1.000
_cell.length_b   1.000
_cell.length_c   1.000
_cell.angle_alpha   90.00
_cell.angle_beta   90.00
_cell.angle_gamma   90.00
#
_symmetry.space_group_name_H-M   'P 1'
#
loop_
_entity.id
_entity.type
_entity.pdbx_description
1 polymer ?
#
loop_
_entity_poly.entity_id
_entity_poly.type
_entity_poly.pdbx_seq_one_letter_code
_entity_poly.pdbx_strand_id
1 'polypeptide(L)'
;MPEKVVISPQWALWSIPMLHWRVGLLTALVLVGMVVVWSIDGCTVKNIIQAWRYQQDYLAVRSHTPDFTLPLHNLTFTLDKKDHSSPVDVWSGSNGWVYSTHCSFKLYSAESAWNCLKNRWIFFWGDSNHVDTIRNMLNFVLDLPEIHAVPRRFDMNFSNPKEPSQTVRITSIFNGHWNETQNYLGLDSLRDEGFQDLLRKYFSEDTIPDTVIMNSGLHDGVHWRNIRAFSAGADYAASFWGDVMKAVRQRGLAWPRVFYRTTVATGGYARSLAFNPNKMEVFNGVLLEKLKQAGVVSGVIDNFDMTFPWHFDNRCNDGVHYGRAPAKMKWRDGEIGHQYFVDLMLAHVLLNALCAR
;
A
#
# COMPACT_ATOMS: atom_id res chain seq x y z
N MET A 1 -67.91 -18.08 43.31
CA MET A 1 -66.49 -17.74 43.07
C MET A 1 -65.82 -18.97 42.47
N PRO A 2 -64.94 -18.86 41.45
CA PRO A 2 -64.09 -17.71 41.14
C PRO A 2 -64.63 -16.79 40.04
N GLU A 3 -64.02 -15.61 40.00
CA GLU A 3 -64.41 -14.38 39.31
C GLU A 3 -64.07 -14.36 37.82
N LYS A 4 -64.93 -13.70 37.04
CA LYS A 4 -64.65 -13.27 35.68
C LYS A 4 -63.89 -11.96 35.73
N VAL A 5 -62.63 -11.97 35.30
CA VAL A 5 -61.87 -10.75 35.03
C VAL A 5 -62.28 -10.19 33.68
N VAL A 6 -62.94 -9.04 33.70
CA VAL A 6 -63.20 -8.19 32.54
C VAL A 6 -61.97 -7.31 32.36
N ILE A 7 -61.25 -7.47 31.24
CA ILE A 7 -60.18 -6.56 30.83
C ILE A 7 -60.80 -5.48 29.95
N SER A 8 -60.83 -4.25 30.46
CA SER A 8 -61.22 -3.05 29.73
C SER A 8 -60.06 -2.58 28.81
N PRO A 9 -60.32 -2.12 27.57
CA PRO A 9 -59.29 -1.52 26.72
C PRO A 9 -59.24 -0.01 26.98
N GLN A 10 -58.26 0.45 27.76
CA GLN A 10 -58.02 1.89 27.97
C GLN A 10 -56.55 2.24 27.80
N TRP A 11 -56.01 2.09 26.59
CA TRP A 11 -54.71 2.69 26.26
C TRP A 11 -54.54 2.83 24.74
N ALA A 12 -55.52 3.48 24.12
CA ALA A 12 -55.28 4.30 22.94
C ALA A 12 -55.10 5.75 23.41
N LEU A 13 -54.19 6.48 22.74
CA LEU A 13 -53.93 7.93 22.83
C LEU A 13 -53.03 8.44 23.95
N TRP A 14 -51.72 8.23 23.83
CA TRP A 14 -50.73 9.29 24.14
C TRP A 14 -49.64 9.32 23.05
N SER A 15 -50.02 9.67 21.83
CA SER A 15 -49.07 10.14 20.81
C SER A 15 -48.59 11.52 21.25
N ILE A 16 -47.45 11.60 21.95
CA ILE A 16 -46.90 12.87 22.44
C ILE A 16 -46.33 13.64 21.24
N PRO A 17 -46.98 14.70 20.72
CA PRO A 17 -46.53 15.40 19.51
C PRO A 17 -45.17 16.09 19.71
N MET A 18 -44.86 16.45 20.97
CA MET A 18 -43.57 17.02 21.35
C MET A 18 -42.39 16.07 21.20
N LEU A 19 -42.59 14.74 21.30
CA LEU A 19 -41.49 13.78 21.18
C LEU A 19 -41.12 13.58 19.70
N HIS A 20 -42.12 13.51 18.81
CA HIS A 20 -41.91 13.43 17.36
C HIS A 20 -41.25 14.68 16.78
N TRP A 21 -41.63 15.87 17.27
CA TRP A 21 -40.99 17.13 16.82
C TRP A 21 -39.51 17.20 17.20
N ARG A 22 -39.16 16.78 18.43
CA ARG A 22 -37.77 16.78 18.90
C ARG A 22 -36.90 15.79 18.13
N VAL A 23 -37.43 14.60 17.84
CA VAL A 23 -36.74 13.61 17.00
C VAL A 23 -36.58 14.13 15.58
N GLY A 24 -37.63 14.70 14.98
CA GLY A 24 -37.57 15.30 13.65
C GLY A 24 -36.57 16.44 13.54
N LEU A 25 -36.50 17.33 14.54
CA LEU A 25 -35.54 18.44 14.60
C LEU A 25 -34.11 17.92 14.72
N LEU A 26 -33.87 16.90 15.57
CA LEU A 26 -32.56 16.26 15.70
C LEU A 26 -32.12 15.57 14.41
N THR A 27 -33.01 14.84 13.75
CA THR A 27 -32.71 14.20 12.47
C THR A 27 -32.42 15.22 11.38
N ALA A 28 -33.18 16.33 11.32
CA ALA A 28 -32.92 17.42 10.39
C ALA A 28 -31.57 18.10 10.66
N LEU A 29 -31.22 18.36 11.93
CA LEU A 29 -29.93 18.94 12.30
C LEU A 29 -28.76 18.02 11.95
N VAL A 30 -28.90 16.70 12.15
CA VAL A 30 -27.89 15.72 11.76
C VAL A 30 -27.72 15.67 10.25
N LEU A 31 -28.83 15.64 9.48
CA LEU A 31 -28.77 15.63 8.03
C LEU A 31 -28.18 16.92 7.46
N VAL A 32 -28.55 18.08 8.00
CA VAL A 32 -27.95 19.37 7.62
C VAL A 32 -26.47 19.40 8.00
N GLY A 33 -26.08 18.90 9.17
CA GLY A 33 -24.68 18.76 9.58
C GLY A 33 -23.88 17.85 8.65
N MET A 34 -24.45 16.73 8.23
CA MET A 34 -23.84 15.83 7.24
C MET A 34 -23.71 16.50 5.88
N VAL A 35 -24.75 17.21 5.41
CA VAL A 35 -24.70 17.97 4.15
C VAL A 35 -23.68 19.09 4.21
N VAL A 36 -23.53 19.80 5.34
CA VAL A 36 -22.49 20.82 5.54
C VAL A 36 -21.10 20.19 5.52
N VAL A 37 -20.89 19.09 6.24
CA VAL A 37 -19.60 18.37 6.24
C VAL A 37 -19.28 17.81 4.85
N TRP A 38 -20.28 17.35 4.10
CA TRP A 38 -20.11 16.80 2.74
C TRP A 38 -20.04 17.87 1.65
N SER A 39 -20.54 19.09 1.90
CA SER A 39 -20.41 20.25 1.01
C SER A 39 -19.14 21.06 1.26
N ILE A 40 -18.45 20.80 2.38
CA ILE A 40 -17.04 21.16 2.53
C ILE A 40 -16.26 20.19 1.65
N ASP A 41 -15.94 20.65 0.44
CA ASP A 41 -15.14 19.92 -0.52
C ASP A 41 -13.81 19.46 0.13
N GLY A 42 -13.37 18.22 -0.15
CA GLY A 42 -12.16 17.63 0.42
C GLY A 42 -10.88 18.44 0.11
N CYS A 43 -10.94 19.29 -0.92
CA CYS A 43 -9.93 20.27 -1.26
C CYS A 43 -9.83 21.43 -0.24
N THR A 44 -10.94 21.83 0.40
CA THR A 44 -10.96 22.96 1.36
C THR A 44 -10.35 22.57 2.69
N VAL A 45 -10.59 21.35 3.17
CA VAL A 45 -9.98 20.83 4.42
C VAL A 45 -8.47 20.63 4.24
N LYS A 46 -8.03 20.12 3.08
CA LYS A 46 -6.60 20.02 2.76
C LYS A 46 -5.95 21.40 2.65
N ASN A 47 -6.60 22.38 2.03
CA ASN A 47 -6.09 23.75 1.94
C ASN A 47 -6.01 24.46 3.30
N ILE A 48 -6.98 24.26 4.20
CA ILE A 48 -6.94 24.86 5.54
C ILE A 48 -5.88 24.19 6.42
N ILE A 49 -5.76 22.85 6.40
CA ILE A 49 -4.74 22.12 7.16
C ILE A 49 -3.34 22.39 6.60
N GLN A 50 -3.18 22.45 5.27
CA GLN A 50 -1.92 22.85 4.65
C GLN A 50 -1.61 24.31 4.93
N ALA A 51 -2.56 25.25 4.85
CA ALA A 51 -2.32 26.65 5.18
C ALA A 51 -1.93 26.83 6.65
N TRP A 52 -2.54 26.08 7.57
CA TRP A 52 -2.20 26.13 8.99
C TRP A 52 -0.82 25.53 9.28
N ARG A 53 -0.45 24.42 8.61
CA ARG A 53 0.91 23.86 8.66
C ARG A 53 1.94 24.81 8.04
N TYR A 54 1.64 25.42 6.89
CA TYR A 54 2.51 26.40 6.23
C TYR A 54 2.72 27.65 7.08
N GLN A 55 1.71 28.08 7.82
CA GLN A 55 1.81 29.25 8.70
C GLN A 55 2.65 28.96 9.95
N GLN A 56 2.62 27.72 10.47
CA GLN A 56 3.54 27.28 11.51
C GLN A 56 4.99 27.16 11.00
N ASP A 57 5.19 26.60 9.80
CA ASP A 57 6.51 26.46 9.19
C ASP A 57 7.10 27.82 8.76
N TYR A 58 6.29 28.77 8.27
CA TYR A 58 6.72 30.13 7.93
C TYR A 58 7.17 30.94 9.16
N LEU A 59 6.51 30.75 10.31
CA LEU A 59 6.91 31.36 11.57
C LEU A 59 8.18 30.73 12.16
N ALA A 60 8.41 29.43 11.92
CA ALA A 60 9.62 28.74 12.34
C ALA A 60 10.84 29.09 11.46
N VAL A 61 10.65 29.27 10.15
CA VAL A 61 11.71 29.54 9.16
C VAL A 61 12.15 31.00 9.14
N ARG A 62 11.35 31.96 9.63
CA ARG A 62 11.75 33.37 9.72
C ARG A 62 12.88 33.64 10.74
N SER A 63 13.33 32.63 11.48
CA SER A 63 14.40 32.77 12.47
C SER A 63 15.82 32.56 11.91
N HIS A 64 16.01 31.97 10.74
CA HIS A 64 17.36 31.75 10.21
C HIS A 64 17.46 31.73 8.67
N THR A 65 18.38 32.55 8.18
CA THR A 65 19.15 32.54 6.90
C THR A 65 18.83 33.56 5.78
N PRO A 66 19.89 34.09 5.12
CA PRO A 66 19.82 35.25 4.22
C PRO A 66 19.57 34.91 2.73
N ASP A 67 19.18 35.95 2.00
CA ASP A 67 18.83 36.02 0.58
C ASP A 67 19.87 35.46 -0.39
N PHE A 68 19.41 34.65 -1.35
CA PHE A 68 19.97 34.57 -2.71
C PHE A 68 18.87 34.28 -3.75
N THR A 69 18.63 35.26 -4.61
CA THR A 69 17.80 35.20 -5.83
C THR A 69 18.62 34.72 -7.03
N LEU A 70 18.01 33.98 -7.98
CA LEU A 70 18.18 34.08 -9.45
C LEU A 70 17.17 33.12 -10.18
N PRO A 71 16.85 33.33 -11.48
CA PRO A 71 15.49 33.14 -12.03
C PRO A 71 15.25 31.87 -12.88
N LEU A 72 13.96 31.56 -13.04
CA LEU A 72 13.37 30.45 -13.80
C LEU A 72 13.13 30.87 -15.27
N HIS A 73 13.57 30.06 -16.24
CA HIS A 73 13.17 30.19 -17.65
C HIS A 73 12.24 29.05 -18.09
N ASN A 74 11.14 29.43 -18.76
CA ASN A 74 10.04 28.63 -19.29
C ASN A 74 10.45 27.58 -20.33
N LEU A 75 9.70 26.47 -20.38
CA LEU A 75 9.39 25.74 -21.61
C LEU A 75 8.07 24.96 -21.47
N THR A 76 7.03 25.48 -22.11
CA THR A 76 5.72 24.86 -22.33
C THR A 76 5.78 24.07 -23.64
N PHE A 77 5.37 22.80 -23.65
CA PHE A 77 5.15 22.03 -24.88
C PHE A 77 3.66 21.72 -25.04
N THR A 78 3.06 22.30 -26.08
CA THR A 78 1.74 21.96 -26.63
C THR A 78 1.83 20.64 -27.42
N LEU A 79 0.94 19.69 -27.12
CA LEU A 79 0.74 18.50 -27.94
C LEU A 79 -0.22 18.83 -29.09
N ASP A 80 0.29 18.68 -30.30
CA ASP A 80 -0.39 18.86 -31.57
C ASP A 80 -1.38 17.71 -31.82
N LYS A 81 -2.54 18.03 -32.41
CA LYS A 81 -3.69 17.13 -32.59
C LYS A 81 -3.84 16.79 -34.08
N LYS A 82 -3.64 15.54 -34.47
CA LYS A 82 -4.06 14.90 -35.76
C LYS A 82 -3.93 13.38 -35.60
N ASP A 83 -4.76 12.49 -36.15
CA ASP A 83 -6.10 12.51 -36.72
C ASP A 83 -6.55 11.03 -36.75
N HIS A 84 -7.85 10.78 -36.83
CA HIS A 84 -8.55 9.52 -36.63
C HIS A 84 -8.26 8.40 -37.65
N SER A 85 -8.15 7.15 -37.16
CA SER A 85 -8.87 5.98 -37.72
C SER A 85 -8.63 4.69 -36.92
N SER A 86 -9.60 4.30 -36.07
CA SER A 86 -10.04 2.93 -35.75
C SER A 86 -10.88 2.95 -34.46
N PRO A 87 -12.14 2.46 -34.47
CA PRO A 87 -12.97 2.45 -33.27
C PRO A 87 -12.59 1.22 -32.44
N VAL A 88 -11.67 1.41 -31.50
CA VAL A 88 -11.65 0.57 -30.31
C VAL A 88 -12.32 1.42 -29.25
N ASP A 89 -13.58 1.11 -28.96
CA ASP A 89 -14.32 1.65 -27.84
C ASP A 89 -13.45 1.51 -26.59
N VAL A 90 -12.83 2.62 -26.20
CA VAL A 90 -12.24 2.81 -24.88
C VAL A 90 -13.42 2.74 -23.93
N TRP A 91 -13.65 1.56 -23.36
CA TRP A 91 -14.52 1.39 -22.22
C TRP A 91 -13.97 2.26 -21.10
N SER A 92 -14.53 3.46 -21.01
CA SER A 92 -14.53 4.32 -19.85
C SER A 92 -15.02 3.54 -18.64
N GLY A 93 -14.16 3.34 -17.65
CA GLY A 93 -14.52 2.64 -16.42
C GLY A 93 -13.32 2.29 -15.54
N SER A 94 -12.50 3.28 -15.14
CA SER A 94 -11.59 3.09 -14.01
C SER A 94 -12.41 3.03 -12.73
N ASN A 95 -12.96 1.86 -12.43
CA ASN A 95 -13.81 1.62 -11.26
C ASN A 95 -12.99 1.63 -9.95
N GLY A 96 -12.35 2.76 -9.62
CA GLY A 96 -11.66 2.97 -8.34
C GLY A 96 -10.35 3.76 -8.36
N TRP A 97 -9.77 4.06 -9.53
CA TRP A 97 -8.50 4.82 -9.61
C TRP A 97 -8.76 6.25 -10.07
N VAL A 98 -8.28 7.24 -9.31
CA VAL A 98 -8.24 8.64 -9.71
C VAL A 98 -6.78 9.03 -9.90
N TYR A 99 -6.38 9.33 -11.14
CA TYR A 99 -5.04 9.81 -11.44
C TYR A 99 -4.96 11.33 -11.23
N SER A 100 -3.96 11.81 -10.50
CA SER A 100 -3.71 13.26 -10.42
C SER A 100 -3.05 13.75 -11.72
N THR A 101 -3.46 14.92 -12.20
CA THR A 101 -2.89 15.60 -13.38
C THR A 101 -1.44 16.08 -13.18
N HIS A 102 -0.88 15.93 -11.97
CA HIS A 102 0.43 16.45 -11.58
C HIS A 102 1.51 15.37 -11.44
N CYS A 103 1.18 14.10 -11.65
CA CYS A 103 2.13 12.98 -11.61
C CYS A 103 2.07 12.22 -12.94
N SER A 104 3.21 12.00 -13.59
CA SER A 104 3.28 11.11 -14.75
C SER A 104 3.34 9.66 -14.29
N PHE A 105 2.27 8.90 -14.55
CA PHE A 105 2.29 7.44 -14.41
C PHE A 105 2.66 6.81 -15.75
N LYS A 106 3.64 5.89 -15.74
CA LYS A 106 4.10 5.20 -16.94
C LYS A 106 3.74 3.72 -16.90
N LEU A 107 3.12 3.22 -17.95
CA LEU A 107 3.05 1.78 -18.22
C LEU A 107 4.35 1.35 -18.91
N TYR A 108 4.92 0.24 -18.45
CA TYR A 108 6.21 -0.25 -18.94
C TYR A 108 5.98 -1.42 -19.91
N SER A 109 6.53 -1.32 -21.12
CA SER A 109 6.75 -2.49 -21.97
C SER A 109 7.89 -3.33 -21.40
N ALA A 110 7.97 -4.61 -21.79
CA ALA A 110 9.08 -5.50 -21.41
C ALA A 110 10.44 -4.90 -21.72
N GLU A 111 10.62 -4.34 -22.94
CA GLU A 111 11.85 -3.66 -23.33
C GLU A 111 12.20 -2.49 -22.38
N SER A 112 11.23 -1.63 -22.07
CA SER A 112 11.48 -0.48 -21.20
C SER A 112 11.74 -0.87 -19.75
N ALA A 113 11.10 -1.96 -19.27
CA ALA A 113 11.31 -2.50 -17.94
C ALA A 113 12.70 -3.13 -17.82
N TRP A 114 13.09 -4.00 -18.75
CA TRP A 114 14.42 -4.59 -18.78
C TRP A 114 15.53 -3.53 -18.88
N ASN A 115 15.35 -2.52 -19.73
CA ASN A 115 16.31 -1.42 -19.84
C ASN A 115 16.47 -0.62 -18.55
N CYS A 116 15.42 -0.50 -17.74
CA CYS A 116 15.49 0.13 -16.43
C CYS A 116 16.13 -0.79 -15.37
N LEU A 117 15.78 -2.07 -15.37
CA LEU A 117 16.13 -3.01 -14.31
C LEU A 117 17.50 -3.69 -14.51
N LYS A 118 18.06 -3.63 -15.71
CA LYS A 118 19.34 -4.30 -16.02
C LYS A 118 20.44 -3.91 -15.04
N ASN A 119 21.16 -4.94 -14.58
CA ASN A 119 22.25 -4.88 -13.61
C ASN A 119 21.87 -4.29 -12.25
N ARG A 120 20.58 -4.31 -11.90
CA ARG A 120 20.12 -3.89 -10.57
C ARG A 120 19.87 -5.07 -9.66
N TRP A 121 20.07 -4.81 -8.38
CA TRP A 121 19.70 -5.68 -7.28
C TRP A 121 18.54 -5.07 -6.49
N ILE A 122 17.39 -5.75 -6.54
CA ILE A 122 16.18 -5.39 -5.80
C ILE A 122 16.01 -6.35 -4.62
N PHE A 123 15.92 -5.81 -3.42
CA PHE A 123 15.75 -6.57 -2.20
C PHE A 123 14.36 -6.35 -1.60
N PHE A 124 13.57 -7.41 -1.51
CA PHE A 124 12.26 -7.39 -0.87
C PHE A 124 12.38 -7.92 0.54
N TRP A 125 11.87 -7.18 1.51
CA TRP A 125 11.63 -7.65 2.87
C TRP A 125 10.17 -7.41 3.23
N GLY A 126 9.43 -8.48 3.49
CA GLY A 126 8.00 -8.31 3.75
C GLY A 126 7.18 -9.58 3.78
N ASP A 127 5.87 -9.41 3.79
CA ASP A 127 4.89 -10.48 3.85
C ASP A 127 4.80 -11.27 2.53
N SER A 128 3.93 -12.28 2.52
CA SER A 128 3.77 -13.14 1.34
C SER A 128 3.21 -12.42 0.11
N ASN A 129 2.66 -11.20 0.22
CA ASN A 129 2.17 -10.48 -0.96
C ASN A 129 3.29 -10.00 -1.89
N HIS A 130 4.54 -9.96 -1.40
CA HIS A 130 5.69 -9.73 -2.27
C HIS A 130 5.92 -10.88 -3.25
N VAL A 131 5.66 -12.12 -2.86
CA VAL A 131 5.79 -13.29 -3.74
C VAL A 131 4.89 -13.14 -4.96
N ASP A 132 3.62 -12.76 -4.74
CA ASP A 132 2.67 -12.55 -5.84
C ASP A 132 3.08 -11.37 -6.73
N THR A 133 3.51 -10.26 -6.11
CA THR A 133 3.95 -9.06 -6.83
C THR A 133 5.16 -9.34 -7.72
N ILE A 134 6.17 -10.05 -7.18
CA ILE A 134 7.38 -10.41 -7.91
C ILE A 134 7.03 -11.35 -9.06
N ARG A 135 6.26 -12.42 -8.78
CA ARG A 135 5.83 -13.37 -9.81
C ARG A 135 5.07 -12.66 -10.94
N ASN A 136 4.17 -11.74 -10.61
CA ASN A 136 3.39 -11.02 -11.62
C ASN A 136 4.22 -10.02 -12.41
N MET A 137 5.18 -9.33 -11.78
CA MET A 137 6.13 -8.48 -12.52
C MET A 137 6.95 -9.32 -13.52
N LEU A 138 7.44 -10.49 -13.09
CA LEU A 138 8.19 -11.42 -13.94
C LEU A 138 7.34 -11.90 -15.12
N ASN A 139 6.09 -12.31 -14.87
CA ASN A 139 5.21 -12.86 -15.90
C ASN A 139 4.64 -11.80 -16.85
N PHE A 140 4.05 -10.73 -16.31
CA PHE A 140 3.25 -9.79 -17.09
C PHE A 140 4.04 -8.63 -17.68
N VAL A 141 5.20 -8.32 -17.09
CA VAL A 141 6.01 -7.18 -17.56
C VAL A 141 7.35 -7.63 -18.11
N LEU A 142 8.01 -8.63 -17.53
CA LEU A 142 9.34 -9.06 -17.96
C LEU A 142 9.36 -10.23 -18.96
N ASP A 143 8.19 -10.65 -19.46
CA ASP A 143 8.01 -11.74 -20.44
C ASP A 143 8.59 -13.10 -19.97
N LEU A 144 8.48 -13.43 -18.67
CA LEU A 144 8.91 -14.73 -18.09
C LEU A 144 7.72 -15.60 -17.64
N PRO A 145 6.88 -16.10 -18.57
CA PRO A 145 5.65 -16.84 -18.24
C PRO A 145 5.87 -18.22 -17.61
N GLU A 146 7.08 -18.78 -17.74
CA GLU A 146 7.46 -20.07 -17.15
C GLU A 146 7.59 -20.02 -15.62
N ILE A 147 7.68 -18.82 -15.04
CA ILE A 147 7.81 -18.63 -13.59
C ILE A 147 6.42 -18.69 -12.95
N HIS A 148 6.00 -19.89 -12.57
CA HIS A 148 4.66 -20.10 -12.00
C HIS A 148 4.52 -19.59 -10.55
N ALA A 149 5.61 -19.62 -9.77
CA ALA A 149 5.66 -19.12 -8.40
C ALA A 149 7.12 -18.78 -8.04
N VAL A 150 7.31 -17.92 -7.04
CA VAL A 150 8.61 -17.71 -6.41
C VAL A 150 8.56 -18.13 -4.93
N PRO A 151 9.65 -18.64 -4.34
CA PRO A 151 9.66 -19.00 -2.93
C PRO A 151 9.47 -17.79 -2.01
N ARG A 152 9.14 -18.05 -0.74
CA ARG A 152 9.09 -17.01 0.31
C ARG A 152 10.47 -16.41 0.61
N ARG A 153 11.52 -17.22 0.45
CA ARG A 153 12.90 -16.77 0.49
C ARG A 153 13.68 -17.26 -0.71
N PHE A 154 14.31 -16.34 -1.42
CA PHE A 154 15.20 -16.67 -2.51
C PHE A 154 16.12 -15.48 -2.82
N ASP A 155 17.18 -15.77 -3.55
CA ASP A 155 18.09 -14.80 -4.14
C ASP A 155 18.51 -15.32 -5.51
N MET A 156 18.02 -14.69 -6.57
CA MET A 156 18.14 -15.21 -7.93
C MET A 156 18.37 -14.09 -8.95
N ASN A 157 19.12 -14.41 -10.01
CA ASN A 157 19.20 -13.59 -11.21
C ASN A 157 18.16 -14.05 -12.23
N PHE A 158 17.43 -13.10 -12.78
CA PHE A 158 16.52 -13.31 -13.90
C PHE A 158 17.11 -12.63 -15.14
N SER A 159 17.07 -13.34 -16.28
CA SER A 159 17.63 -12.86 -17.55
C SER A 159 16.53 -12.50 -18.53
N ASN A 160 16.74 -11.46 -19.32
CA ASN A 160 15.84 -11.10 -20.42
C ASN A 160 15.83 -12.20 -21.48
N PRO A 161 14.66 -12.78 -21.83
CA PRO A 161 14.58 -13.87 -22.81
C PRO A 161 15.00 -13.45 -24.23
N LYS A 162 14.97 -12.15 -24.55
CA LYS A 162 15.38 -11.59 -25.85
C LYS A 162 16.84 -11.13 -25.86
N GLU A 163 17.43 -10.86 -24.69
CA GLU A 163 18.81 -10.36 -24.55
C GLU A 163 19.44 -10.90 -23.24
N PRO A 164 19.99 -12.13 -23.22
CA PRO A 164 20.40 -12.80 -21.99
C PRO A 164 21.48 -12.11 -21.15
N SER A 165 22.22 -11.16 -21.73
CA SER A 165 23.18 -10.30 -21.02
C SER A 165 22.49 -9.30 -20.07
N GLN A 166 21.23 -8.94 -20.32
CA GLN A 166 20.45 -8.12 -19.41
C GLN A 166 19.90 -8.98 -18.29
N THR A 167 20.34 -8.70 -17.07
CA THR A 167 19.92 -9.45 -15.88
C THR A 167 19.43 -8.52 -14.77
N VAL A 168 18.55 -9.01 -13.91
CA VAL A 168 18.16 -8.35 -12.66
C VAL A 168 18.28 -9.36 -11.52
N ARG A 169 18.95 -8.98 -10.43
CA ARG A 169 19.01 -9.77 -9.21
C ARG A 169 17.83 -9.40 -8.31
N ILE A 170 17.06 -10.38 -7.89
CA ILE A 170 15.98 -10.18 -6.93
C ILE A 170 16.22 -11.09 -5.74
N THR A 171 16.24 -10.47 -4.56
CA THR A 171 16.20 -11.17 -3.28
C THR A 171 14.85 -10.92 -2.64
N SER A 172 14.24 -11.96 -2.08
CA SER A 172 13.02 -11.85 -1.28
C SER A 172 13.25 -12.51 0.07
N ILE A 173 12.95 -11.81 1.15
CA ILE A 173 13.02 -12.32 2.51
C ILE A 173 11.68 -12.13 3.20
N PHE A 174 10.97 -13.24 3.39
CA PHE A 174 9.70 -13.26 4.11
C PHE A 174 9.85 -12.87 5.58
N ASN A 175 9.10 -11.86 6.02
CA ASN A 175 9.11 -11.34 7.38
C ASN A 175 7.94 -11.82 8.25
N GLY A 176 7.00 -12.59 7.69
CA GLY A 176 5.86 -13.07 8.48
C GLY A 176 6.28 -14.02 9.61
N HIS A 177 7.48 -14.61 9.52
CA HIS A 177 8.16 -15.36 10.58
C HIS A 177 9.65 -15.51 10.22
N TRP A 178 10.52 -15.69 11.23
CA TRP A 178 11.93 -16.02 11.03
C TRP A 178 12.15 -17.43 10.44
N ASN A 179 11.13 -18.30 10.49
CA ASN A 179 11.10 -19.61 9.85
C ASN A 179 10.10 -19.51 8.70
N GLU A 180 10.57 -19.60 7.46
CA GLU A 180 9.74 -19.34 6.27
C GLU A 180 8.52 -20.25 6.09
N THR A 181 8.52 -21.41 6.77
CA THR A 181 7.41 -22.35 6.77
C THR A 181 6.29 -21.95 7.73
N GLN A 182 6.56 -21.02 8.65
CA GLN A 182 5.62 -20.52 9.66
C GLN A 182 5.10 -19.12 9.32
N ASN A 183 4.19 -18.58 10.14
CA ASN A 183 3.51 -17.30 9.90
C ASN A 183 3.19 -16.60 11.24
N TYR A 184 2.75 -15.34 11.17
CA TYR A 184 2.11 -14.59 12.27
C TYR A 184 3.04 -14.07 13.39
N LEU A 185 4.29 -13.75 13.06
CA LEU A 185 5.13 -12.87 13.87
C LEU A 185 5.21 -11.46 13.30
N GLY A 186 5.29 -11.32 11.97
CA GLY A 186 5.48 -10.02 11.32
C GLY A 186 6.77 -9.35 11.80
N LEU A 187 6.68 -8.12 12.30
CA LEU A 187 7.82 -7.38 12.84
C LEU A 187 8.56 -8.11 13.97
N ASP A 188 7.86 -8.92 14.77
CA ASP A 188 8.48 -9.66 15.88
C ASP A 188 9.41 -10.77 15.40
N SER A 189 9.38 -11.12 14.10
CA SER A 189 10.38 -11.97 13.46
C SER A 189 11.82 -11.46 13.65
N LEU A 190 12.00 -10.14 13.80
CA LEU A 190 13.30 -9.50 14.03
C LEU A 190 13.83 -9.71 15.45
N ARG A 191 13.08 -10.35 16.36
CA ARG A 191 13.59 -10.77 17.67
C ARG A 191 14.53 -11.97 17.58
N ASP A 192 14.43 -12.74 16.51
CA ASP A 192 15.30 -13.88 16.27
C ASP A 192 16.67 -13.41 15.77
N GLU A 193 17.73 -13.82 16.47
CA GLU A 193 19.11 -13.40 16.17
C GLU A 193 19.57 -13.96 14.82
N GLY A 194 19.26 -15.23 14.51
CA GLY A 194 19.63 -15.84 13.23
C GLY A 194 18.97 -15.14 12.04
N PHE A 195 17.74 -14.66 12.20
CA PHE A 195 17.06 -13.86 11.19
C PHE A 195 17.66 -12.46 11.03
N GLN A 196 18.07 -11.83 12.13
CA GLN A 196 18.82 -10.57 12.05
C GLN A 196 20.15 -10.76 11.31
N ASP A 197 20.89 -11.82 11.60
CA ASP A 197 22.17 -12.12 10.96
C ASP A 197 22.00 -12.38 9.45
N LEU A 198 20.96 -13.14 9.08
CA LEU A 198 20.58 -13.34 7.68
C LEU A 198 20.37 -12.01 6.97
N LEU A 199 19.58 -11.10 7.56
CA LEU A 199 19.31 -9.80 6.96
C LEU A 199 20.59 -8.96 6.88
N ARG A 200 21.37 -8.87 7.96
CA ARG A 200 22.63 -8.09 8.00
C ARG A 200 23.63 -8.58 6.97
N LYS A 201 23.69 -9.89 6.70
CA LYS A 201 24.59 -10.49 5.71
C LYS A 201 24.47 -9.80 4.35
N TYR A 202 23.26 -9.63 3.83
CA TYR A 202 23.00 -9.02 2.52
C TYR A 202 23.44 -7.55 2.41
N PHE A 203 23.62 -6.85 3.54
CA PHE A 203 24.08 -5.46 3.59
C PHE A 203 25.54 -5.33 4.07
N SER A 204 26.19 -6.46 4.38
CA SER A 204 27.59 -6.54 4.81
C SER A 204 28.57 -6.91 3.68
N GLU A 205 28.05 -7.39 2.55
CA GLU A 205 28.83 -7.71 1.35
C GLU A 205 29.36 -6.45 0.65
N ASP A 206 30.36 -6.60 -0.23
CA ASP A 206 30.98 -5.49 -0.99
C ASP A 206 29.98 -4.80 -1.92
N THR A 207 29.10 -5.60 -2.51
CA THR A 207 27.92 -5.12 -3.22
C THR A 207 26.71 -5.19 -2.30
N ILE A 208 25.81 -4.24 -2.42
CA ILE A 208 24.56 -4.16 -1.65
C ILE A 208 23.38 -3.94 -2.61
N PRO A 209 22.13 -4.12 -2.16
CA PRO A 209 20.96 -3.83 -2.99
C PRO A 209 20.91 -2.37 -3.44
N ASP A 210 20.57 -2.12 -4.70
CA ASP A 210 20.29 -0.77 -5.20
C ASP A 210 18.99 -0.21 -4.60
N THR A 211 18.04 -1.10 -4.34
CA THR A 211 16.70 -0.73 -3.87
C THR A 211 16.14 -1.78 -2.94
N VAL A 212 15.54 -1.32 -1.84
CA VAL A 212 14.86 -2.14 -0.86
C VAL A 212 13.36 -1.83 -0.91
N ILE A 213 12.54 -2.86 -1.10
CA ILE A 213 11.08 -2.77 -1.01
C ILE A 213 10.65 -3.43 0.29
N MET A 214 10.14 -2.62 1.21
CA MET A 214 9.74 -3.06 2.54
C MET A 214 8.23 -3.07 2.68
N ASN A 215 7.68 -4.12 3.26
CA ASN A 215 6.35 -4.04 3.87
C ASN A 215 6.29 -4.84 5.18
N SER A 216 5.26 -4.56 5.97
CA SER A 216 4.84 -5.42 7.07
C SER A 216 3.37 -5.14 7.31
N GLY A 217 2.56 -6.17 7.57
CA GLY A 217 1.11 -6.01 7.57
C GLY A 217 0.36 -7.23 8.09
N LEU A 218 -0.09 -8.10 7.20
CA LEU A 218 -1.11 -9.11 7.54
C LEU A 218 -0.71 -10.02 8.72
N HIS A 219 0.57 -10.39 8.80
CA HIS A 219 1.08 -11.19 9.92
C HIS A 219 1.09 -10.41 11.25
N ASP A 220 1.42 -9.12 11.20
CA ASP A 220 1.32 -8.22 12.36
C ASP A 220 -0.12 -8.07 12.83
N GLY A 221 -1.08 -8.05 11.90
CA GLY A 221 -2.50 -8.03 12.22
C GLY A 221 -2.96 -9.25 13.02
N VAL A 222 -2.32 -10.41 12.86
CA VAL A 222 -2.57 -11.57 13.73
C VAL A 222 -1.81 -11.46 15.05
N HIS A 223 -0.51 -11.14 14.98
CA HIS A 223 0.39 -11.18 16.13
C HIS A 223 0.02 -10.15 17.21
N TRP A 224 -0.13 -8.88 16.80
CA TRP A 224 -0.28 -7.78 17.73
C TRP A 224 -1.74 -7.52 18.05
N ARG A 225 -2.10 -7.73 19.32
CA ARG A 225 -3.49 -7.56 19.78
C ARG A 225 -3.93 -6.11 19.93
N ASN A 226 -2.97 -5.18 20.07
CA ASN A 226 -3.27 -3.75 20.25
C ASN A 226 -2.18 -2.88 19.64
N ILE A 227 -2.54 -1.62 19.37
CA ILE A 227 -1.67 -0.63 18.72
C ILE A 227 -0.44 -0.28 19.56
N ARG A 228 -0.52 -0.30 20.90
CA ARG A 228 0.61 0.04 21.77
C ARG A 228 1.73 -0.99 21.65
N ALA A 229 1.38 -2.28 21.68
CA ALA A 229 2.34 -3.36 21.49
C ALA A 229 2.92 -3.34 20.07
N PHE A 230 2.08 -3.14 19.05
CA PHE A 230 2.54 -2.99 17.67
C PHE A 230 3.52 -1.80 17.52
N SER A 231 3.21 -0.66 18.13
CA SER A 231 4.10 0.52 18.07
C SER A 231 5.48 0.21 18.65
N ALA A 232 5.58 -0.55 19.74
CA ALA A 232 6.87 -0.95 20.31
C ALA A 232 7.63 -1.91 19.38
N GLY A 233 6.92 -2.83 18.70
CA GLY A 233 7.49 -3.68 17.65
C GLY A 233 7.98 -2.86 16.45
N ALA A 234 7.21 -1.84 16.04
CA ALA A 234 7.57 -0.91 14.96
C ALA A 234 8.79 -0.04 15.31
N ASP A 235 8.90 0.42 16.56
CA ASP A 235 10.09 1.13 17.05
C ASP A 235 11.33 0.22 16.98
N TYR A 236 11.21 -1.03 17.43
CA TYR A 236 12.30 -2.00 17.35
C TYR A 236 12.72 -2.27 15.89
N ALA A 237 11.76 -2.52 15.01
CA ALA A 237 12.02 -2.76 13.60
C ALA A 237 12.67 -1.55 12.92
N ALA A 238 12.19 -0.34 13.19
CA ALA A 238 12.76 0.89 12.65
C ALA A 238 14.20 1.12 13.13
N SER A 239 14.48 0.85 14.42
CA SER A 239 15.85 0.91 14.96
C SER A 239 16.76 -0.11 14.28
N PHE A 240 16.32 -1.37 14.14
CA PHE A 240 17.09 -2.41 13.47
C PHE A 240 17.49 -2.00 12.05
N TRP A 241 16.51 -1.56 11.25
CA TRP A 241 16.76 -1.12 9.88
C TRP A 241 17.62 0.16 9.83
N GLY A 242 17.42 1.09 10.76
CA GLY A 242 18.29 2.26 10.92
C GLY A 242 19.75 1.88 11.13
N ASP A 243 20.02 0.88 11.98
CA ASP A 243 21.36 0.39 12.24
C ASP A 243 21.97 -0.33 11.03
N VAL A 244 21.18 -1.14 10.32
CA VAL A 244 21.62 -1.79 9.07
C VAL A 244 22.08 -0.73 8.06
N MET A 245 21.27 0.30 7.83
CA MET A 245 21.59 1.33 6.85
C MET A 245 22.75 2.24 7.31
N LYS A 246 22.85 2.50 8.62
CA LYS A 246 23.99 3.22 9.21
C LYS A 246 25.30 2.47 8.99
N ALA A 247 25.31 1.14 9.15
CA ALA A 247 26.50 0.32 8.90
C ALA A 247 26.93 0.39 7.43
N VAL A 248 25.97 0.36 6.48
CA VAL A 248 26.26 0.58 5.04
C VAL A 248 26.93 1.93 4.82
N ARG A 249 26.37 3.00 5.39
CA ARG A 249 26.93 4.36 5.27
C ARG A 249 28.34 4.48 5.85
N GLN A 250 28.61 3.83 6.98
CA GLN A 250 29.94 3.82 7.61
C GLN A 250 31.00 3.14 6.76
N ARG A 251 30.61 2.19 5.90
CA ARG A 251 31.49 1.55 4.91
C ARG A 251 31.72 2.40 3.67
N GLY A 252 31.14 3.59 3.58
CA GLY A 252 31.27 4.50 2.43
C GLY A 252 30.48 4.05 1.18
N LEU A 253 29.60 3.06 1.32
CA LEU A 253 28.75 2.59 0.22
C LEU A 253 27.55 3.52 0.02
N ALA A 254 27.04 3.57 -1.22
CA ALA A 254 25.85 4.34 -1.54
C ALA A 254 24.63 3.83 -0.76
N TRP A 255 23.78 4.73 -0.29
CA TRP A 255 22.58 4.36 0.45
C TRP A 255 21.54 3.73 -0.49
N PRO A 256 21.02 2.52 -0.22
CA PRO A 256 19.95 1.92 -1.02
C PRO A 256 18.69 2.79 -1.02
N ARG A 257 18.01 2.92 -2.16
CA ARG A 257 16.67 3.56 -2.15
C ARG A 257 15.71 2.64 -1.41
N VAL A 258 15.10 3.10 -0.32
CA VAL A 258 14.17 2.28 0.46
C VAL A 258 12.75 2.77 0.23
N PHE A 259 11.89 1.91 -0.31
CA PHE A 259 10.47 2.19 -0.44
C PHE A 259 9.69 1.37 0.56
N TYR A 260 8.90 2.06 1.39
CA TYR A 260 7.88 1.37 2.17
C TYR A 260 6.63 1.22 1.29
N ARG A 261 6.35 -0.03 0.92
CA ARG A 261 5.11 -0.41 0.24
C ARG A 261 4.12 -0.77 1.33
N THR A 262 2.98 -0.07 1.44
CA THR A 262 1.94 -0.47 2.40
C THR A 262 1.43 -1.88 2.08
N THR A 263 0.95 -2.63 3.08
CA THR A 263 0.31 -3.93 2.79
C THR A 263 -0.96 -3.73 1.96
N VAL A 264 -1.49 -4.79 1.36
CA VAL A 264 -2.74 -4.71 0.58
C VAL A 264 -3.97 -4.66 1.49
N ALA A 265 -5.06 -4.06 1.01
CA ALA A 265 -6.34 -4.11 1.69
C ALA A 265 -6.95 -5.52 1.54
N THR A 266 -7.14 -6.22 2.67
CA THR A 266 -7.69 -7.58 2.66
C THR A 266 -9.14 -7.59 2.19
N GLY A 267 -9.48 -8.55 1.34
CA GLY A 267 -10.76 -8.61 0.66
C GLY A 267 -11.74 -9.67 1.15
N GLY A 268 -12.99 -9.56 0.71
CA GLY A 268 -14.06 -10.52 0.97
C GLY A 268 -14.16 -10.97 2.44
N TYR A 269 -14.01 -12.28 2.68
CA TYR A 269 -14.13 -12.85 4.03
C TYR A 269 -12.96 -12.45 4.95
N ALA A 270 -11.80 -12.14 4.38
CA ALA A 270 -10.59 -11.81 5.13
C ALA A 270 -10.73 -10.47 5.86
N ARG A 271 -11.66 -9.62 5.42
CA ARG A 271 -12.04 -8.35 6.05
C ARG A 271 -12.47 -8.50 7.50
N SER A 272 -13.03 -9.64 7.88
CA SER A 272 -13.46 -9.90 9.26
C SER A 272 -12.40 -10.60 10.11
N LEU A 273 -11.20 -10.84 9.57
CA LEU A 273 -10.13 -11.51 10.31
C LEU A 273 -9.30 -10.51 11.14
N ALA A 274 -8.30 -11.04 11.86
CA ALA A 274 -7.47 -10.27 12.77
C ALA A 274 -6.69 -9.12 12.08
N PHE A 275 -6.46 -9.23 10.78
CA PHE A 275 -5.81 -8.24 9.91
C PHE A 275 -6.82 -7.47 9.03
N ASN A 276 -7.99 -7.13 9.58
CA ASN A 276 -8.99 -6.35 8.87
C ASN A 276 -8.44 -5.01 8.34
N PRO A 277 -9.03 -4.45 7.27
CA PRO A 277 -8.54 -3.22 6.63
C PRO A 277 -8.31 -2.05 7.59
N ASN A 278 -9.26 -1.75 8.49
CA ASN A 278 -9.13 -0.63 9.43
C ASN A 278 -7.89 -0.78 10.34
N LYS A 279 -7.60 -2.01 10.80
CA LYS A 279 -6.41 -2.28 11.60
C LYS A 279 -5.14 -2.11 10.78
N MET A 280 -5.14 -2.59 9.54
CA MET A 280 -3.97 -2.54 8.64
C MET A 280 -3.65 -1.13 8.17
N GLU A 281 -4.65 -0.29 7.94
CA GLU A 281 -4.48 1.14 7.67
C GLU A 281 -3.67 1.82 8.79
N VAL A 282 -4.09 1.60 10.04
CA VAL A 282 -3.41 2.15 11.22
C VAL A 282 -1.99 1.59 11.37
N PHE A 283 -1.80 0.28 11.18
CA PHE A 283 -0.50 -0.36 11.33
C PHE A 283 0.49 0.09 10.25
N ASN A 284 0.03 0.21 9.00
CA ASN A 284 0.82 0.79 7.90
C ASN A 284 1.31 2.20 8.26
N GLY A 285 0.41 3.05 8.76
CA GLY A 285 0.74 4.42 9.17
C GLY A 285 1.80 4.47 10.27
N VAL A 286 1.60 3.71 11.35
CA VAL A 286 2.52 3.67 12.48
C VAL A 286 3.92 3.22 12.04
N LEU A 287 4.03 2.10 11.31
CA LEU A 287 5.34 1.60 10.88
C LEU A 287 6.04 2.59 9.94
N LEU A 288 5.30 3.17 8.98
CA LEU A 288 5.84 4.18 8.07
C LEU A 288 6.40 5.39 8.84
N GLU A 289 5.67 5.89 9.84
CA GLU A 289 6.13 7.01 10.67
C GLU A 289 7.42 6.67 11.42
N LYS A 290 7.51 5.47 12.03
CA LYS A 290 8.72 5.03 12.73
C LYS A 290 9.92 4.91 11.79
N LEU A 291 9.73 4.32 10.61
CA LEU A 291 10.78 4.20 9.61
C LEU A 291 11.24 5.56 9.07
N LYS A 292 10.31 6.52 8.90
CA LYS A 292 10.66 7.91 8.54
C LYS A 292 11.47 8.59 9.64
N GLN A 293 11.08 8.45 10.90
CA GLN A 293 11.80 9.01 12.05
C GLN A 293 13.21 8.45 12.18
N ALA A 294 13.39 7.16 11.86
CA ALA A 294 14.70 6.51 11.82
C ALA A 294 15.53 6.86 10.57
N GLY A 295 15.01 7.67 9.64
CA GLY A 295 15.69 8.04 8.41
C GLY A 295 15.89 6.89 7.42
N VAL A 296 15.08 5.82 7.51
CA VAL A 296 15.23 4.61 6.69
C VAL A 296 14.59 4.80 5.31
N VAL A 297 13.39 5.37 5.25
CA VAL A 297 12.54 5.36 4.05
C VAL A 297 12.84 6.55 3.13
N SER A 298 13.03 6.25 1.85
CA SER A 298 13.19 7.21 0.75
C SER A 298 11.88 7.55 0.04
N GLY A 299 10.87 6.69 0.11
CA GLY A 299 9.59 6.89 -0.56
C GLY A 299 8.52 5.87 -0.15
N VAL A 300 7.29 6.09 -0.62
CA VAL A 300 6.13 5.25 -0.28
C VAL A 300 5.45 4.75 -1.54
N ILE A 301 5.02 3.49 -1.52
CA ILE A 301 4.14 2.90 -2.53
C ILE A 301 2.85 2.50 -1.82
N ASP A 302 1.75 3.21 -2.09
CA ASP A 302 0.51 3.04 -1.32
C ASP A 302 -0.42 1.97 -1.88
N ASN A 303 0.05 0.72 -1.80
CA ASN A 303 -0.71 -0.44 -2.23
C ASN A 303 -2.01 -0.64 -1.44
N PHE A 304 -2.07 -0.22 -0.18
CA PHE A 304 -3.26 -0.33 0.66
C PHE A 304 -4.41 0.46 0.06
N ASP A 305 -4.23 1.78 -0.10
CA ASP A 305 -5.27 2.67 -0.63
C ASP A 305 -5.63 2.30 -2.06
N MET A 306 -4.62 1.94 -2.86
CA MET A 306 -4.85 1.49 -4.21
C MET A 306 -5.76 0.27 -4.23
N THR A 307 -5.53 -0.74 -3.38
CA THR A 307 -6.35 -1.97 -3.37
C THR A 307 -7.66 -1.85 -2.61
N PHE A 308 -7.84 -0.79 -1.82
CA PHE A 308 -9.00 -0.58 -0.97
C PHE A 308 -10.34 -0.66 -1.74
N PRO A 309 -10.53 -0.10 -2.95
CA PRO A 309 -11.81 -0.19 -3.66
C PRO A 309 -12.25 -1.63 -3.98
N TRP A 310 -11.32 -2.58 -4.13
CA TRP A 310 -11.62 -3.99 -4.46
C TRP A 310 -11.68 -4.91 -3.24
N HIS A 311 -11.63 -4.34 -2.04
CA HIS A 311 -11.61 -5.16 -0.84
C HIS A 311 -12.98 -5.79 -0.54
N PHE A 312 -14.12 -5.21 -0.94
CA PHE A 312 -15.43 -5.68 -0.45
C PHE A 312 -15.80 -7.13 -0.77
N ASP A 313 -15.34 -7.65 -1.91
CA ASP A 313 -15.62 -9.00 -2.38
C ASP A 313 -14.32 -9.77 -2.71
N ASN A 314 -14.46 -10.95 -3.32
CA ASN A 314 -13.33 -11.72 -3.83
C ASN A 314 -13.35 -11.68 -5.37
N ARG A 315 -13.55 -10.54 -6.03
CA ARG A 315 -13.47 -10.48 -7.52
C ARG A 315 -12.07 -10.23 -8.03
N CYS A 316 -11.24 -9.56 -7.23
CA CYS A 316 -9.87 -9.17 -7.59
C CYS A 316 -8.79 -9.78 -6.67
N ASN A 317 -9.17 -10.45 -5.58
CA ASN A 317 -8.27 -11.03 -4.59
C ASN A 317 -8.89 -12.23 -3.87
N ASP A 318 -8.08 -13.19 -3.41
CA ASP A 318 -8.58 -14.39 -2.72
C ASP A 318 -8.92 -14.15 -1.23
N GLY A 319 -8.94 -12.88 -0.82
CA GLY A 319 -9.08 -12.40 0.55
C GLY A 319 -7.77 -11.82 1.12
N VAL A 320 -6.64 -12.49 0.91
CA VAL A 320 -5.35 -12.10 1.53
C VAL A 320 -4.26 -11.83 0.50
N HIS A 321 -4.41 -12.31 -0.72
CA HIS A 321 -3.47 -12.16 -1.81
C HIS A 321 -4.16 -11.56 -3.03
N TYR A 322 -3.52 -10.55 -3.61
CA TYR A 322 -3.77 -10.08 -4.97
C TYR A 322 -2.75 -10.79 -5.86
N GLY A 323 -3.18 -11.38 -6.98
CA GLY A 323 -2.22 -11.82 -7.98
C GLY A 323 -1.90 -13.29 -8.07
N ARG A 324 -2.75 -14.16 -7.50
CA ARG A 324 -2.61 -15.61 -7.74
C ARG A 324 -2.83 -15.97 -9.21
N ALA A 325 -2.14 -17.03 -9.64
CA ALA A 325 -2.27 -17.58 -10.99
C ALA A 325 -3.74 -17.95 -11.30
N PRO A 326 -4.15 -17.89 -12.57
CA PRO A 326 -5.56 -18.01 -12.91
C PRO A 326 -5.96 -19.44 -12.67
N ALA A 327 -6.95 -19.64 -11.81
CA ALA A 327 -7.63 -20.91 -11.70
C ALA A 327 -8.98 -20.77 -12.39
N LYS A 328 -9.28 -21.66 -13.34
CA LYS A 328 -10.65 -21.85 -13.88
C LYS A 328 -11.54 -22.49 -12.80
N MET A 329 -11.60 -21.87 -11.64
CA MET A 329 -12.35 -22.29 -10.49
C MET A 329 -13.31 -21.19 -10.10
N LYS A 330 -14.49 -21.57 -9.65
CA LYS A 330 -15.39 -20.61 -9.01
C LYS A 330 -14.72 -20.11 -7.74
N TRP A 331 -14.69 -18.80 -7.57
CA TRP A 331 -14.24 -18.19 -6.33
C TRP A 331 -15.33 -18.35 -5.27
N ARG A 332 -15.05 -17.93 -4.03
CA ARG A 332 -15.95 -18.16 -2.88
C ARG A 332 -17.34 -17.52 -3.04
N ASP A 333 -17.48 -16.54 -3.92
CA ASP A 333 -18.75 -15.90 -4.27
C ASP A 333 -19.52 -16.62 -5.39
N GLY A 334 -18.98 -17.72 -5.93
CA GLY A 334 -19.63 -18.54 -6.96
C GLY A 334 -19.37 -18.09 -8.40
N GLU A 335 -18.71 -16.94 -8.59
CA GLU A 335 -18.33 -16.40 -9.90
C GLU A 335 -16.94 -16.88 -10.33
N ILE A 336 -16.64 -16.77 -11.63
CA ILE A 336 -15.27 -17.01 -12.11
C ILE A 336 -14.46 -15.74 -11.82
N GLY A 337 -13.65 -15.77 -10.77
CA GLY A 337 -12.84 -14.61 -10.40
C GLY A 337 -11.70 -14.39 -11.40
N HIS A 338 -11.69 -13.23 -12.05
CA HIS A 338 -10.62 -12.79 -12.96
C HIS A 338 -10.66 -11.27 -13.14
N GLN A 339 -9.80 -10.53 -12.42
CA GLN A 339 -9.37 -9.20 -12.84
C GLN A 339 -7.87 -8.99 -12.56
N TYR A 340 -7.02 -9.47 -13.50
CA TYR A 340 -5.58 -9.16 -13.51
C TYR A 340 -5.25 -7.68 -13.59
N PHE A 341 -6.25 -6.84 -13.87
CA PHE A 341 -6.07 -5.41 -13.92
C PHE A 341 -5.39 -4.89 -12.65
N VAL A 342 -5.88 -5.26 -11.46
CA VAL A 342 -5.27 -4.79 -10.20
C VAL A 342 -3.83 -5.27 -10.11
N ASP A 343 -3.57 -6.54 -10.40
CA ASP A 343 -2.23 -7.14 -10.31
C ASP A 343 -1.22 -6.56 -11.28
N LEU A 344 -1.64 -6.35 -12.53
CA LEU A 344 -0.88 -5.69 -13.57
C LEU A 344 -0.54 -4.25 -13.17
N MET A 345 -1.52 -3.53 -12.64
CA MET A 345 -1.33 -2.15 -12.18
C MET A 345 -0.38 -2.08 -11.00
N LEU A 346 -0.46 -2.99 -10.03
CA LEU A 346 0.48 -3.05 -8.90
C LEU A 346 1.94 -3.27 -9.37
N ALA A 347 2.15 -4.11 -10.39
CA ALA A 347 3.48 -4.30 -10.98
C ALA A 347 4.00 -3.03 -11.66
N HIS A 348 3.15 -2.33 -12.43
CA HIS A 348 3.55 -1.06 -13.05
C HIS A 348 3.79 0.05 -12.02
N VAL A 349 3.03 0.10 -10.93
CA VAL A 349 3.25 1.07 -9.85
C VAL A 349 4.60 0.82 -9.17
N LEU A 350 4.93 -0.44 -8.90
CA LEU A 350 6.26 -0.81 -8.41
C LEU A 350 7.35 -0.36 -9.40
N LEU A 351 7.17 -0.60 -10.70
CA LEU A 351 8.13 -0.14 -11.71
C LEU A 351 8.23 1.38 -11.79
N ASN A 352 7.15 2.13 -11.57
CA ASN A 352 7.26 3.60 -11.48
C ASN A 352 8.14 4.02 -10.30
N ALA A 353 8.05 3.36 -9.14
CA ALA A 353 8.96 3.64 -8.03
C ALA A 353 10.41 3.26 -8.34
N LEU A 354 10.62 2.12 -8.98
CA LEU A 354 11.96 1.61 -9.32
C LEU A 354 12.62 2.43 -10.43
N CYS A 355 11.85 2.88 -11.42
CA CYS A 355 12.35 3.40 -12.69
C CYS A 355 12.14 4.90 -12.90
N ALA A 356 11.38 5.58 -12.02
CA ALA A 356 11.33 7.04 -12.00
C ALA A 356 12.73 7.60 -11.73
N ARG A 357 13.20 8.41 -12.68
CA ARG A 357 14.45 9.16 -12.63
C ARG A 357 14.18 10.59 -12.24
#